data_AF-A0A2U1QXN5-F1
#
_entry.id   AF-A0A2U1QXN5-F1
#
_cell.length_a   1.000
_cell.length_b   1.000
_cell.length_c   1.000
_cell.angle_alpha   90.00
_cell.angle_beta   90.00
_cell.angle_gamma   90.00
#
_symmetry.space_group_name_H-M   'P 1'
#
loop_
_entity.id
_entity.type
_entity.pdbx_description
1 polymer ?
#
loop_
_entity_poly.entity_id
_entity_poly.type
_entity_poly.pdbx_seq_one_letter_code
_entity_poly.pdbx_strand_id
1 'polypeptide(L)'
;MKKIKFTLLFILITISFHAQKISGKILDENSNPVSEARIGIENEEIGDVTDSNGNYTIDLTNIDETKNVKVIGNEYDLYRAKISDFIKSQNYTIYLKRKAVNLEAVIINPKKYVLKNFGTSNSKRAYSEYNSNDPNDIFKECAIRIKNKKKLRIKNININIVDYKFEKTATFIFDIQGEKNGFPDDAQSLVNEPLKLTVTENDLKDKEISLDLSDKNIWTDKDFFVLVRIAEDFKGRLNFGGNIFAFSKDTYYRNYFGEWKKFSVGEPSINVDVLIEK
;
A
#
# COMPACT_ATOMS: atom_id res chain seq x y z
N MET A 1 11.51 71.81 25.19
CA MET A 1 11.97 70.44 25.50
C MET A 1 11.07 69.43 24.77
N LYS A 2 11.74 68.41 24.22
CA LYS A 2 11.33 67.32 23.29
C LYS A 2 9.84 66.95 23.20
N LYS A 3 9.26 67.11 22.00
CA LYS A 3 8.11 66.31 21.52
C LYS A 3 8.65 64.98 21.00
N ILE A 4 8.54 63.91 21.79
CA ILE A 4 8.86 62.56 21.33
C ILE A 4 7.67 62.07 20.49
N LYS A 5 7.84 62.05 19.16
CA LYS A 5 6.91 61.38 18.25
C LYS A 5 7.09 59.87 18.43
N PHE A 6 6.13 59.24 19.07
CA PHE A 6 6.01 57.78 19.13
C PHE A 6 5.54 57.30 17.75
N THR A 7 6.48 56.96 16.86
CA THR A 7 6.14 56.34 15.58
C THR A 7 6.08 54.84 15.82
N LEU A 8 4.86 54.36 15.97
CA LEU A 8 4.48 52.95 16.09
C LEU A 8 4.84 52.23 14.78
N LEU A 9 6.01 51.58 14.73
CA LEU A 9 6.35 50.66 13.64
C LEU A 9 5.94 49.25 14.04
N PHE A 10 4.64 48.98 13.94
CA PHE A 10 4.09 47.63 14.05
C PHE A 10 4.15 46.99 12.65
N ILE A 11 5.34 46.55 12.23
CA ILE A 11 5.46 45.60 11.12
C ILE A 11 5.05 44.24 11.70
N LEU A 12 3.75 43.99 11.73
CA LEU A 12 3.21 42.63 11.82
C LEU A 12 3.59 41.95 10.51
N ILE A 13 4.67 41.17 10.56
CA ILE A 13 4.95 40.17 9.55
C ILE A 13 3.78 39.18 9.64
N THR A 14 2.77 39.37 8.80
CA THR A 14 1.72 38.38 8.57
C THR A 14 2.34 37.25 7.77
N ILE A 15 3.08 36.38 8.45
CA ILE A 15 3.37 35.05 7.91
C ILE A 15 2.04 34.30 7.96
N SER A 16 1.24 34.46 6.92
CA SER A 16 0.05 33.63 6.72
C SER A 16 0.56 32.22 6.47
N PHE A 17 0.72 31.43 7.53
CA PHE A 17 0.84 29.99 7.41
C PHE A 17 -0.49 29.50 6.85
N HIS A 18 -0.53 29.25 5.53
CA HIS A 18 -1.66 28.60 4.89
C HIS A 18 -1.62 27.11 5.23
N ALA A 19 -2.13 26.76 6.40
CA ALA A 19 -2.49 25.38 6.68
C ALA A 19 -3.63 25.00 5.71
N GLN A 20 -3.36 24.10 4.76
CA GLN A 20 -4.34 23.64 3.76
C GLN A 20 -4.82 22.22 4.11
N LYS A 21 -5.52 22.09 5.23
CA LYS A 21 -6.24 20.84 5.54
C LYS A 21 -7.56 20.81 4.80
N ILE A 22 -7.70 19.85 3.90
CA ILE A 22 -8.89 19.64 3.09
C ILE A 22 -9.60 18.39 3.58
N SER A 23 -10.86 18.53 3.98
CA SER A 23 -11.74 17.40 4.26
C SER A 23 -12.67 17.15 3.09
N GLY A 24 -12.87 15.88 2.77
CA GLY A 24 -13.64 15.47 1.60
C GLY A 24 -14.26 14.09 1.80
N LYS A 25 -14.82 13.57 0.70
CA LYS A 25 -15.49 12.27 0.69
C LYS A 25 -15.13 11.47 -0.55
N ILE A 26 -14.98 10.16 -0.43
CA ILE A 26 -14.76 9.25 -1.55
C ILE A 26 -15.99 8.37 -1.70
N LEU A 27 -16.56 8.40 -2.91
CA LEU A 27 -17.77 7.66 -3.28
C LEU A 27 -17.50 6.79 -4.51
N ASP A 28 -18.27 5.73 -4.69
CA ASP A 28 -18.29 4.98 -5.94
C ASP A 28 -19.19 5.67 -6.99
N GLU A 29 -19.23 5.14 -8.21
CA GLU A 29 -20.08 5.64 -9.30
C GLU A 29 -21.59 5.66 -8.96
N ASN A 30 -22.02 4.92 -7.93
CA ASN A 30 -23.41 4.86 -7.45
C ASN A 30 -23.63 5.73 -6.20
N SER A 31 -22.67 6.59 -5.85
CA SER A 31 -22.69 7.45 -4.66
C SER A 31 -22.67 6.70 -3.32
N ASN A 32 -22.24 5.44 -3.29
CA ASN A 32 -21.99 4.73 -2.05
C ASN A 32 -20.63 5.16 -1.47
N PRO A 33 -20.51 5.29 -0.14
CA PRO A 33 -19.22 5.49 0.52
C PRO A 33 -18.20 4.41 0.17
N VAL A 34 -16.98 4.83 -0.17
CA VAL A 34 -15.84 3.92 -0.28
C VAL A 34 -15.03 4.00 1.01
N SER A 35 -15.11 2.96 1.83
CA SER A 35 -14.32 2.84 3.06
C SER A 35 -12.92 2.27 2.79
N GLU A 36 -11.96 2.57 3.67
CA GLU A 36 -10.57 2.08 3.59
C GLU A 36 -9.80 2.43 2.30
N ALA A 37 -10.30 3.36 1.49
CA ALA A 37 -9.53 3.94 0.40
C ALA A 37 -8.39 4.81 0.95
N ARG A 38 -7.19 4.64 0.40
CA ARG A 38 -6.02 5.44 0.72
C ARG A 38 -5.97 6.65 -0.19
N ILE A 39 -5.98 7.84 0.38
CA ILE A 39 -5.79 9.11 -0.34
C ILE A 39 -4.49 9.78 0.11
N GLY A 40 -3.69 10.25 -0.83
CA GLY A 40 -2.47 10.98 -0.50
C GLY A 40 -1.89 11.69 -1.71
N ILE A 41 -0.64 12.14 -1.57
CA ILE A 41 0.08 12.79 -2.65
C ILE A 41 1.08 11.82 -3.27
N GLU A 42 1.13 11.82 -4.61
CA GLU A 42 2.06 10.98 -5.35
C GLU A 42 3.51 11.32 -4.99
N ASN A 43 4.29 10.30 -4.64
CA ASN A 43 5.68 10.39 -4.18
C ASN A 43 5.86 11.19 -2.89
N GLU A 44 4.86 11.14 -2.00
CA GLU A 44 4.90 11.76 -0.68
C GLU A 44 4.40 10.80 0.40
N GLU A 45 4.92 10.96 1.61
CA GLU A 45 4.58 10.11 2.76
C GLU A 45 3.34 10.63 3.51
N ILE A 46 2.59 11.57 2.92
CA ILE A 46 1.39 12.18 3.48
C ILE A 46 0.11 11.62 2.87
N GLY A 47 -0.91 11.43 3.71
CA GLY A 47 -2.22 11.01 3.29
C GLY A 47 -3.12 10.60 4.45
N ASP A 48 -4.24 9.95 4.10
CA ASP A 48 -5.27 9.52 5.01
C ASP A 48 -5.96 8.24 4.50
N VAL A 49 -6.71 7.58 5.36
CA VAL A 49 -7.53 6.40 5.01
C VAL A 49 -8.97 6.73 5.32
N THR A 50 -9.85 6.52 4.33
CA THR A 50 -11.26 6.89 4.50
C THR A 50 -11.96 6.06 5.58
N ASP A 51 -12.81 6.71 6.37
CA ASP A 51 -13.68 6.04 7.35
C ASP A 51 -14.80 5.20 6.70
N SER A 52 -15.68 4.60 7.52
CA SER A 52 -16.82 3.81 7.04
C SER A 52 -17.86 4.62 6.24
N ASN A 53 -17.83 5.95 6.37
CA ASN A 53 -18.67 6.87 5.61
C ASN A 53 -17.94 7.45 4.40
N GLY A 54 -16.70 7.01 4.11
CA GLY A 54 -15.90 7.48 2.99
C GLY A 54 -15.24 8.84 3.21
N ASN A 55 -15.26 9.38 4.44
CA ASN A 55 -14.68 10.69 4.73
C ASN A 55 -13.17 10.59 4.88
N TYR A 56 -12.45 11.63 4.44
CA TYR A 56 -11.02 11.78 4.63
C TYR A 56 -10.63 13.21 4.98
N THR A 57 -9.40 13.41 5.46
CA THR A 57 -8.75 14.71 5.62
C THR A 57 -7.29 14.63 5.16
N ILE A 58 -6.90 15.46 4.21
CA ILE A 58 -5.53 15.53 3.70
C ILE A 58 -4.90 16.90 4.00
N ASP A 59 -3.65 16.91 4.45
CA ASP A 59 -2.89 18.13 4.68
C ASP A 59 -2.03 18.46 3.45
N LEU A 60 -2.37 19.54 2.75
CA LEU A 60 -1.65 20.02 1.57
C LEU A 60 -0.73 21.21 1.87
N THR A 61 -0.45 21.46 3.16
CA THR A 61 0.43 22.55 3.57
C THR A 61 1.84 22.34 3.03
N ASN A 62 2.38 23.35 2.34
CA ASN A 62 3.71 23.32 1.72
C ASN A 62 3.93 22.20 0.67
N ILE A 63 2.86 21.66 0.11
CA ILE A 63 2.97 20.65 -0.96
C ILE A 63 3.09 21.35 -2.31
N ASP A 64 3.96 20.80 -3.17
CA ASP A 64 4.08 21.21 -4.57
C ASP A 64 2.78 20.93 -5.34
N GLU A 65 2.05 21.99 -5.69
CA GLU A 65 0.77 21.90 -6.40
C GLU A 65 0.87 21.32 -7.83
N THR A 66 2.09 21.11 -8.34
CA THR A 66 2.31 20.42 -9.62
C THR A 66 2.17 18.90 -9.50
N LYS A 67 2.24 18.35 -8.29
CA LYS A 67 2.03 16.93 -8.01
C LYS A 67 0.55 16.53 -8.13
N ASN A 68 0.29 15.24 -8.02
CA ASN A 68 -1.04 14.67 -8.08
C ASN A 68 -1.53 14.22 -6.70
N VAL A 69 -2.78 14.55 -6.38
CA VAL A 69 -3.60 13.77 -5.44
C VAL A 69 -3.84 12.41 -6.08
N LYS A 70 -3.72 11.36 -5.27
CA LYS A 70 -3.85 9.97 -5.67
C LYS A 70 -4.79 9.26 -4.70
N VAL A 71 -5.68 8.44 -5.24
CA VAL A 71 -6.53 7.55 -4.43
C VAL A 71 -6.40 6.11 -4.90
N ILE A 72 -6.16 5.19 -3.96
CA ILE A 72 -6.19 3.75 -4.20
C ILE A 72 -7.29 3.12 -3.35
N GLY A 73 -8.22 2.44 -4.01
CA GLY A 73 -9.07 1.39 -3.42
C GLY A 73 -8.97 0.14 -4.29
N ASN A 74 -8.72 -1.03 -3.73
CA ASN A 74 -8.36 -2.24 -4.50
C ASN A 74 -9.39 -2.64 -5.57
N GLU A 75 -10.67 -2.34 -5.37
CA GLU A 75 -11.77 -2.60 -6.32
C GLU A 75 -11.92 -1.56 -7.43
N TYR A 76 -11.22 -0.43 -7.35
CA TYR A 76 -11.47 0.75 -8.17
C TYR A 76 -10.26 1.10 -9.05
N ASP A 77 -10.53 1.78 -10.16
CA ASP A 77 -9.50 2.36 -11.00
C ASP A 77 -8.71 3.42 -10.20
N LEU A 78 -7.41 3.48 -10.48
CA LEU A 78 -6.51 4.46 -9.84
C LEU A 78 -6.93 5.89 -10.20
N TYR A 79 -7.32 6.66 -9.19
CA TYR A 79 -7.63 8.07 -9.36
C TYR A 79 -6.35 8.91 -9.24
N ARG A 80 -6.18 9.86 -10.17
CA ARG A 80 -5.15 10.90 -10.11
C ARG A 80 -5.74 12.24 -10.56
N ALA A 81 -5.45 13.29 -9.81
CA ALA A 81 -5.76 14.65 -10.20
C ALA A 81 -4.65 15.59 -9.74
N LYS A 82 -4.31 16.59 -10.55
CA LYS A 82 -3.31 17.60 -10.18
C LYS A 82 -3.80 18.37 -8.96
N ILE A 83 -2.92 18.60 -7.98
CA ILE A 83 -3.27 19.30 -6.74
C ILE A 83 -3.83 20.69 -7.04
N SER A 84 -3.23 21.42 -7.98
CA SER A 84 -3.73 22.74 -8.36
C SER A 84 -5.20 22.73 -8.84
N ASP A 85 -5.63 21.66 -9.50
CA ASP A 85 -6.99 21.55 -10.03
C ASP A 85 -7.94 21.05 -8.94
N PHE A 86 -7.46 20.15 -8.08
CA PHE A 86 -8.16 19.68 -6.90
C PHE A 86 -8.49 20.80 -5.91
N ILE A 87 -7.55 21.72 -5.64
CA ILE A 87 -7.79 22.89 -4.77
C ILE A 87 -8.77 23.87 -5.43
N LYS A 88 -8.60 24.15 -6.73
CA LYS A 88 -9.46 25.10 -7.46
C LYS A 88 -10.91 24.65 -7.58
N SER A 89 -11.18 23.34 -7.58
CA SER A 89 -12.54 22.82 -7.75
C SER A 89 -13.48 23.23 -6.60
N GLN A 90 -12.93 23.45 -5.39
CA GLN A 90 -13.67 23.62 -4.14
C GLN A 90 -14.69 22.49 -3.84
N ASN A 91 -14.63 21.39 -4.61
CA ASN A 91 -15.42 20.19 -4.44
C ASN A 91 -14.46 19.03 -4.19
N TYR A 92 -14.42 18.61 -2.93
CA TYR A 92 -13.52 17.57 -2.45
C TYR A 92 -14.23 16.21 -2.35
N THR A 93 -15.29 16.01 -3.14
CA THR A 93 -15.88 14.69 -3.35
C THR A 93 -15.20 14.02 -4.52
N ILE A 94 -14.55 12.88 -4.29
CA ILE A 94 -13.90 12.07 -5.31
C ILE A 94 -14.81 10.88 -5.64
N TYR A 95 -15.11 10.70 -6.93
CA TYR A 95 -15.83 9.54 -7.42
C TYR A 95 -14.86 8.53 -8.01
N LEU A 96 -14.81 7.34 -7.43
CA LEU A 96 -14.05 6.22 -7.95
C LEU A 96 -14.94 5.39 -8.87
N LYS A 97 -14.32 4.83 -9.91
CA LYS A 97 -14.96 3.91 -10.84
C LYS A 97 -14.49 2.49 -10.55
N ARG A 98 -15.41 1.53 -10.40
CA ARG A 98 -15.02 0.13 -10.22
C ARG A 98 -14.22 -0.40 -11.42
N LYS A 99 -13.20 -1.21 -11.13
CA LYS A 99 -12.43 -1.94 -12.14
C LYS A 99 -13.38 -2.86 -12.92
N ALA A 100 -13.23 -2.88 -14.24
CA ALA A 100 -13.94 -3.85 -15.06
C ALA A 100 -13.41 -5.26 -14.79
N VAL A 101 -14.28 -6.17 -14.33
CA VAL A 101 -13.93 -7.58 -14.18
C VAL A 101 -14.03 -8.25 -15.56
N ASN A 102 -12.89 -8.40 -16.24
CA ASN A 102 -12.87 -9.16 -17.49
C ASN A 102 -12.75 -10.66 -17.15
N LEU A 103 -13.87 -11.37 -17.21
CA LEU A 103 -13.89 -12.83 -17.09
C LEU A 103 -13.39 -13.43 -18.41
N GLU A 104 -12.08 -13.66 -18.53
CA GLU A 104 -11.55 -14.43 -19.65
C GLU A 104 -12.20 -15.81 -19.66
N ALA A 105 -12.78 -16.19 -20.81
CA ALA A 105 -13.30 -17.54 -20.99
C ALA A 105 -12.18 -18.55 -20.76
N VAL A 106 -12.39 -19.46 -19.80
CA VAL A 106 -11.44 -20.53 -19.51
C VAL A 106 -11.44 -21.50 -20.69
N ILE A 107 -10.50 -21.32 -21.62
CA ILE A 107 -10.21 -22.34 -22.64
C ILE A 107 -9.57 -23.51 -21.89
N ILE A 108 -10.32 -24.59 -21.70
CA ILE A 108 -9.84 -25.85 -21.11
C ILE A 108 -8.91 -26.52 -22.12
N ASN A 109 -7.69 -26.01 -22.23
CA ASN A 109 -6.59 -26.75 -22.84
C ASN A 109 -5.94 -27.60 -21.74
N PRO A 110 -5.77 -28.92 -21.93
CA PRO A 110 -5.11 -29.78 -20.96
C PRO A 110 -3.60 -29.50 -20.94
N LYS A 111 -3.22 -28.34 -20.38
CA LYS A 111 -1.84 -28.02 -20.07
C LYS A 111 -1.47 -28.66 -18.74
N LYS A 112 -0.25 -29.20 -18.66
CA LYS A 112 0.29 -29.73 -17.40
C LYS A 112 0.77 -28.55 -16.56
N TYR A 113 0.26 -28.46 -15.34
CA TYR A 113 0.74 -27.50 -14.36
C TYR A 113 1.46 -28.21 -13.23
N VAL A 114 2.41 -27.51 -12.60
CA VAL A 114 3.13 -27.99 -11.42
C VAL A 114 3.04 -26.94 -10.32
N LEU A 115 3.05 -27.39 -9.06
CA LEU A 115 3.16 -26.48 -7.93
C LEU A 115 4.61 -25.98 -7.82
N LYS A 116 4.78 -24.68 -7.58
CA LYS A 116 6.06 -24.08 -7.22
C LYS A 116 5.87 -23.04 -6.13
N ASN A 117 6.90 -22.89 -5.31
CA ASN A 117 7.02 -21.80 -4.36
C ASN A 117 8.08 -20.81 -4.85
N PHE A 118 7.78 -19.51 -4.82
CA PHE A 118 8.71 -18.44 -5.16
C PHE A 118 8.84 -17.45 -4.01
N GLY A 119 10.04 -16.96 -3.73
CA GLY A 119 10.31 -15.97 -2.66
C GLY A 119 11.25 -16.52 -1.58
N THR A 120 11.11 -16.01 -0.36
CA THR A 120 11.83 -16.49 0.83
C THR A 120 10.83 -17.03 1.85
N SER A 121 11.14 -18.17 2.45
CA SER A 121 10.31 -18.81 3.47
C SER A 121 11.13 -19.18 4.69
N ASN A 122 10.43 -19.45 5.80
CA ASN A 122 10.99 -20.02 7.03
C ASN A 122 12.10 -19.20 7.70
N SER A 123 12.21 -17.89 7.44
CA SER A 123 13.19 -17.08 8.17
C SER A 123 12.71 -16.79 9.60
N LYS A 124 13.64 -16.97 10.54
CA LYS A 124 13.42 -16.72 11.98
C LYS A 124 14.07 -15.42 12.48
N ARG A 125 14.71 -14.64 11.59
CA ARG A 125 15.41 -13.40 11.94
C ARG A 125 14.54 -12.20 11.59
N ALA A 126 14.38 -11.28 12.53
CA ALA A 126 13.75 -9.99 12.27
C ALA A 126 14.45 -9.25 11.12
N TYR A 127 13.64 -8.68 10.23
CA TYR A 127 14.11 -8.00 9.03
C TYR A 127 13.44 -6.63 8.82
N SER A 128 12.13 -6.56 9.02
CA SER A 128 11.36 -5.32 8.86
C SER A 128 10.39 -5.16 10.02
N GLU A 129 10.62 -4.18 10.88
CA GLU A 129 9.80 -3.87 12.05
C GLU A 129 8.54 -3.08 11.68
N TYR A 130 7.45 -3.35 12.38
CA TYR A 130 6.22 -2.58 12.35
C TYR A 130 5.82 -2.30 13.79
N ASN A 131 5.81 -1.03 14.19
CA ASN A 131 5.51 -0.62 15.57
C ASN A 131 4.46 0.49 15.56
N SER A 132 3.31 0.26 16.19
CA SER A 132 2.21 1.21 16.20
C SER A 132 2.51 2.51 16.96
N ASN A 133 3.62 2.56 17.71
CA ASN A 133 4.08 3.79 18.37
C ASN A 133 4.98 4.66 17.49
N ASP A 134 5.42 4.16 16.33
CA ASP A 134 6.16 4.92 15.32
C ASP A 134 5.34 5.04 14.03
N PRO A 135 4.84 6.24 13.69
CA PRO A 135 4.11 6.45 12.45
C PRO A 135 4.88 6.03 11.19
N ASN A 136 6.21 6.12 11.17
CA ASN A 136 7.00 5.73 9.99
C ASN A 136 7.01 4.21 9.78
N ASP A 137 6.83 3.43 10.84
CA ASP A 137 6.78 1.98 10.77
C ASP A 137 5.41 1.46 10.37
N ILE A 138 4.33 2.12 10.82
CA ILE A 138 2.97 1.63 10.58
C ILE A 138 2.49 1.83 9.14
N PHE A 139 2.94 2.90 8.47
CA PHE A 139 2.57 3.20 7.09
C PHE A 139 3.50 2.56 6.05
N LYS A 140 4.47 1.77 6.50
CA LYS A 140 5.42 1.09 5.62
C LYS A 140 4.71 0.01 4.79
N GLU A 141 4.99 0.04 3.50
CA GLU A 141 4.59 -1.00 2.56
C GLU A 141 5.84 -1.71 2.07
N CYS A 142 5.82 -3.04 2.13
CA CYS A 142 6.93 -3.88 1.70
C CYS A 142 6.52 -4.72 0.50
N ALA A 143 7.46 -4.96 -0.41
CA ALA A 143 7.21 -5.78 -1.58
C ALA A 143 8.41 -6.64 -1.97
N ILE A 144 8.11 -7.80 -2.54
CA ILE A 144 9.10 -8.68 -3.17
C ILE A 144 8.79 -8.82 -4.66
N ARG A 145 9.82 -9.02 -5.47
CA ARG A 145 9.67 -9.28 -6.92
C ARG A 145 9.72 -10.77 -7.20
N ILE A 146 8.70 -11.29 -7.87
CA ILE A 146 8.67 -12.64 -8.41
C ILE A 146 9.00 -12.59 -9.89
N LYS A 147 10.16 -13.14 -10.27
CA LYS A 147 10.56 -13.26 -11.68
C LYS A 147 9.84 -14.43 -12.35
N ASN A 148 9.12 -14.17 -13.43
CA ASN A 148 8.33 -15.17 -14.11
C ASN A 148 8.15 -14.85 -15.61
N LYS A 149 8.13 -15.91 -16.42
CA LYS A 149 7.90 -15.84 -17.88
C LYS A 149 6.89 -16.88 -18.37
N LYS A 150 6.30 -17.66 -17.46
CA LYS A 150 5.32 -18.71 -17.80
C LYS A 150 3.99 -18.33 -17.20
N LYS A 151 2.90 -18.69 -17.88
CA LYS A 151 1.57 -18.52 -17.30
C LYS A 151 1.49 -19.31 -16.00
N LEU A 152 1.08 -18.63 -14.94
CA LEU A 152 0.86 -19.21 -13.61
C LEU A 152 -0.38 -18.61 -12.97
N ARG A 153 -0.93 -19.37 -12.03
CA ARG A 153 -1.98 -18.94 -11.10
C ARG A 153 -1.40 -18.82 -9.71
N ILE A 154 -1.66 -17.71 -9.04
CA ILE A 154 -1.27 -17.52 -7.64
C ILE A 154 -2.27 -18.26 -6.75
N LYS A 155 -1.75 -19.04 -5.81
CA LYS A 155 -2.54 -19.89 -4.90
C LYS A 155 -2.49 -19.37 -3.48
N ASN A 156 -1.31 -19.00 -3.00
CA ASN A 156 -1.14 -18.50 -1.63
C ASN A 156 -0.12 -17.37 -1.61
N ILE A 157 -0.29 -16.44 -0.67
CA ILE A 157 0.78 -15.55 -0.22
C ILE A 157 1.09 -15.91 1.23
N ASN A 158 2.34 -16.23 1.51
CA ASN A 158 2.80 -16.63 2.84
C ASN A 158 3.79 -15.59 3.38
N ILE A 159 3.69 -15.27 4.66
CA ILE A 159 4.62 -14.36 5.35
C ILE A 159 5.05 -14.99 6.67
N ASN A 160 6.35 -14.97 6.95
CA ASN A 160 6.84 -15.29 8.29
C ASN A 160 6.88 -14.05 9.19
N ILE A 161 6.29 -14.16 10.38
CA ILE A 161 6.21 -13.10 11.38
C ILE A 161 6.96 -13.53 12.63
N VAL A 162 7.84 -12.67 13.12
CA VAL A 162 8.68 -12.88 14.31
C VAL A 162 8.55 -11.69 15.25
N ASP A 163 9.00 -11.86 16.50
CA ASP A 163 9.10 -10.78 17.50
C ASP A 163 7.86 -9.90 17.58
N TYR A 164 6.70 -10.54 17.80
CA TYR A 164 5.39 -9.90 17.76
C TYR A 164 4.76 -9.75 19.15
N LYS A 165 4.00 -8.66 19.31
CA LYS A 165 3.11 -8.41 20.43
C LYS A 165 1.93 -7.56 19.95
N PHE A 166 0.72 -8.07 20.05
CA PHE A 166 -0.52 -7.39 19.63
C PHE A 166 -1.33 -7.00 20.86
N GLU A 167 -2.13 -5.93 20.74
CA GLU A 167 -3.21 -5.69 21.70
C GLU A 167 -4.42 -6.61 21.44
N LYS A 168 -4.79 -6.77 20.16
CA LYS A 168 -5.93 -7.61 19.74
C LYS A 168 -5.61 -8.41 18.48
N THR A 169 -5.59 -7.73 17.34
CA THR A 169 -5.44 -8.33 16.01
C THR A 169 -4.51 -7.48 15.15
N ALA A 170 -3.90 -8.10 14.14
CA ALA A 170 -3.24 -7.43 13.04
C ALA A 170 -3.95 -7.79 11.73
N THR A 171 -4.30 -6.79 10.92
CA THR A 171 -4.86 -7.00 9.58
C THR A 171 -3.78 -6.71 8.55
N PHE A 172 -3.37 -7.74 7.83
CA PHE A 172 -2.44 -7.65 6.71
C PHE A 172 -3.23 -7.40 5.43
N ILE A 173 -2.77 -6.45 4.64
CA ILE A 173 -3.41 -6.04 3.39
C ILE A 173 -2.41 -6.23 2.26
N PHE A 174 -2.82 -6.93 1.22
CA PHE A 174 -1.97 -7.36 0.13
C PHE A 174 -2.41 -6.74 -1.20
N ASP A 175 -1.45 -6.60 -2.11
CA ASP A 175 -1.70 -6.33 -3.52
C ASP A 175 -0.71 -7.14 -4.36
N ILE A 176 -1.07 -7.40 -5.60
CA ILE A 176 -0.21 -8.04 -6.59
C ILE A 176 -0.13 -7.09 -7.77
N GLN A 177 1.03 -6.51 -8.00
CA GLN A 177 1.20 -5.47 -9.01
C GLN A 177 2.16 -5.90 -10.11
N GLY A 178 1.92 -5.38 -11.32
CA GLY A 178 2.88 -5.43 -12.40
C GLY A 178 4.13 -4.57 -12.12
N GLU A 179 5.03 -4.55 -13.10
CA GLU A 179 6.27 -3.78 -13.04
C GLU A 179 6.19 -2.51 -13.89
N LYS A 180 6.76 -1.42 -13.37
CA LYS A 180 7.14 -0.26 -14.16
C LYS A 180 8.52 0.23 -13.72
N ASN A 181 9.45 0.31 -14.66
CA ASN A 181 10.83 0.79 -14.42
C ASN A 181 11.56 0.07 -13.27
N GLY A 182 11.34 -1.22 -13.09
CA GLY A 182 12.00 -1.99 -12.01
C GLY A 182 11.29 -1.96 -10.65
N PHE A 183 10.14 -1.28 -10.53
CA PHE A 183 9.38 -1.11 -9.29
C PHE A 183 7.92 -1.56 -9.43
N PRO A 184 7.20 -1.80 -8.32
CA PRO A 184 5.75 -1.98 -8.35
C PRO A 184 5.02 -0.78 -8.97
N ASP A 185 3.94 -1.05 -9.71
CA ASP A 185 3.09 -0.02 -10.32
C ASP A 185 1.63 -0.12 -9.86
N ASP A 186 1.17 0.88 -9.11
CA ASP A 186 -0.20 0.94 -8.60
C ASP A 186 -1.26 0.99 -9.71
N ALA A 187 -0.89 1.38 -10.94
CA ALA A 187 -1.78 1.35 -12.09
C ALA A 187 -1.95 -0.07 -12.69
N GLN A 188 -1.12 -1.04 -12.27
CA GLN A 188 -1.07 -2.39 -12.81
C GLN A 188 -1.36 -3.46 -11.74
N SER A 189 -2.30 -3.18 -10.82
CA SER A 189 -2.78 -4.19 -9.87
C SER A 189 -3.53 -5.32 -10.61
N LEU A 190 -3.18 -6.57 -10.29
CA LEU A 190 -3.78 -7.80 -10.83
C LEU A 190 -5.02 -8.25 -10.05
N VAL A 191 -5.36 -7.55 -8.97
CA VAL A 191 -6.51 -7.86 -8.12
C VAL A 191 -7.59 -6.81 -8.29
N ASN A 192 -8.83 -7.26 -8.12
CA ASN A 192 -10.05 -6.44 -8.26
C ASN A 192 -10.85 -6.39 -6.95
N GLU A 193 -10.30 -6.90 -5.86
CA GLU A 193 -10.88 -6.87 -4.52
C GLU A 193 -9.77 -6.73 -3.46
N PRO A 194 -10.09 -6.26 -2.24
CA PRO A 194 -9.11 -6.14 -1.18
C PRO A 194 -8.67 -7.53 -0.71
N LEU A 195 -7.38 -7.82 -0.82
CA LEU A 195 -6.79 -9.03 -0.26
C LEU A 195 -6.38 -8.76 1.18
N LYS A 196 -7.09 -9.35 2.15
CA LYS A 196 -6.86 -9.11 3.58
C LYS A 196 -6.77 -10.40 4.37
N LEU A 197 -5.92 -10.41 5.39
CA LEU A 197 -5.82 -11.48 6.39
C LEU A 197 -5.71 -10.87 7.78
N THR A 198 -6.72 -11.11 8.62
CA THR A 198 -6.72 -10.67 10.03
C THR A 198 -6.32 -11.82 10.93
N VAL A 199 -5.35 -11.59 11.81
CA VAL A 199 -4.79 -12.62 12.70
C VAL A 199 -4.64 -12.11 14.12
N THR A 200 -4.65 -13.05 15.06
CA THR A 200 -4.28 -12.90 16.47
C THR A 200 -2.88 -13.47 16.72
N GLU A 201 -2.32 -13.24 17.90
CA GLU A 201 -1.04 -13.87 18.29
C GLU A 201 -1.10 -15.42 18.27
N ASN A 202 -2.29 -16.01 18.45
CA ASN A 202 -2.47 -17.46 18.45
C ASN A 202 -2.33 -18.08 17.05
N ASP A 203 -2.63 -17.32 16.01
CA ASP A 203 -2.49 -17.75 14.62
C ASP A 203 -1.01 -17.76 14.19
N LEU A 204 -0.15 -17.06 14.94
CA LEU A 204 1.28 -16.93 14.67
C LEU A 204 2.18 -17.96 15.37
N LYS A 205 1.60 -19.02 15.97
CA LYS A 205 2.38 -20.02 16.73
C LYS A 205 3.51 -20.66 15.93
N ASP A 206 3.27 -20.90 14.64
CA ASP A 206 4.27 -21.45 13.71
C ASP A 206 5.06 -20.35 12.97
N LYS A 207 4.88 -19.09 13.37
CA LYS A 207 5.53 -17.90 12.81
C LYS A 207 5.28 -17.71 11.32
N GLU A 208 4.20 -18.27 10.79
CA GLU A 208 3.79 -18.14 9.39
C GLU A 208 2.29 -17.87 9.31
N ILE A 209 1.92 -16.96 8.42
CA ILE A 209 0.54 -16.73 8.00
C ILE A 209 0.44 -16.98 6.50
N SER A 210 -0.68 -17.54 6.07
CA SER A 210 -0.96 -17.84 4.66
C SER A 210 -2.32 -17.25 4.29
N LEU A 211 -2.33 -16.37 3.29
CA LEU A 211 -3.54 -15.94 2.61
C LEU A 211 -3.82 -16.89 1.44
N ASP A 212 -4.92 -17.66 1.51
CA ASP A 212 -5.39 -18.48 0.40
C ASP A 212 -6.07 -17.60 -0.65
N LEU A 213 -5.59 -17.71 -1.89
CA LEU A 213 -6.07 -17.01 -3.09
C LEU A 213 -6.58 -17.99 -4.15
N SER A 214 -6.80 -19.25 -3.76
CA SER A 214 -7.21 -20.32 -4.65
C SER A 214 -8.50 -20.05 -5.39
N ASP A 215 -9.40 -19.23 -4.84
CA ASP A 215 -10.69 -18.83 -5.44
C ASP A 215 -10.58 -17.56 -6.29
N LYS A 216 -9.56 -16.73 -6.08
CA LYS A 216 -9.39 -15.40 -6.70
C LYS A 216 -9.02 -15.40 -8.18
N ASN A 217 -8.64 -16.57 -8.72
CA ASN A 217 -8.32 -16.75 -10.14
C ASN A 217 -7.31 -15.72 -10.68
N ILE A 218 -6.26 -15.41 -9.91
CA ILE A 218 -5.25 -14.40 -10.28
C ILE A 218 -4.18 -15.07 -11.16
N TRP A 219 -4.11 -14.66 -12.43
CA TRP A 219 -3.20 -15.20 -13.43
C TRP A 219 -2.20 -14.14 -13.93
N THR A 220 -0.98 -14.58 -14.22
CA THR A 220 0.02 -13.75 -14.90
C THR A 220 1.02 -14.64 -15.65
N ASP A 221 1.62 -14.11 -16.71
CA ASP A 221 2.74 -14.69 -17.44
C ASP A 221 3.99 -13.79 -17.40
N LYS A 222 3.95 -12.72 -16.60
CA LYS A 222 5.02 -11.73 -16.44
C LYS A 222 5.63 -11.79 -15.04
N ASP A 223 6.72 -11.06 -14.87
CA ASP A 223 7.20 -10.65 -13.54
C ASP A 223 6.09 -9.86 -12.83
N PHE A 224 6.04 -10.01 -11.51
CA PHE A 224 5.08 -9.30 -10.66
C PHE A 224 5.67 -9.05 -9.29
N PHE A 225 5.03 -8.15 -8.55
CA PHE A 225 5.35 -7.83 -7.18
C PHE A 225 4.24 -8.31 -6.26
N VAL A 226 4.64 -8.79 -5.08
CA VAL A 226 3.72 -9.09 -3.98
C VAL A 226 3.96 -8.04 -2.92
N LEU A 227 2.94 -7.23 -2.67
CA LEU A 227 2.97 -6.13 -1.72
C LEU A 227 2.24 -6.55 -0.45
N VAL A 228 2.72 -6.08 0.68
CA VAL A 228 2.05 -6.20 1.97
C VAL A 228 2.23 -4.93 2.79
N ARG A 229 1.15 -4.53 3.44
CA ARG A 229 1.12 -3.54 4.51
C ARG A 229 0.27 -4.05 5.67
N ILE A 230 0.36 -3.38 6.79
CA ILE A 230 -0.52 -3.61 7.94
C ILE A 230 -1.55 -2.48 7.96
N ALA A 231 -2.79 -2.80 8.32
CA ALA A 231 -3.82 -1.80 8.53
C ALA A 231 -3.38 -0.79 9.61
N GLU A 232 -3.71 0.47 9.36
CA GLU A 232 -3.25 1.63 10.13
C GLU A 232 -3.79 1.65 11.57
N ASP A 233 -4.86 0.91 11.83
CA ASP A 233 -5.48 0.74 13.15
C ASP A 233 -4.73 -0.27 14.04
N PHE A 234 -3.74 -0.98 13.51
CA PHE A 234 -2.96 -1.96 14.27
C PHE A 234 -2.33 -1.34 15.52
N LYS A 235 -2.44 -2.07 16.63
CA LYS A 235 -1.85 -1.71 17.93
C LYS A 235 -0.94 -2.83 18.42
N GLY A 236 0.34 -2.51 18.56
CA GLY A 236 1.38 -3.45 18.94
C GLY A 236 2.66 -3.29 18.13
N ARG A 237 3.45 -4.35 18.11
CA ARG A 237 4.66 -4.46 17.29
C ARG A 237 4.78 -5.83 16.67
N LEU A 238 5.41 -5.91 15.50
CA LEU A 238 5.86 -7.17 14.91
C LEU A 238 7.05 -6.96 13.99
N ASN A 239 7.72 -8.05 13.65
CA ASN A 239 8.73 -8.04 12.62
C ASN A 239 8.36 -9.04 11.53
N PHE A 240 8.54 -8.66 10.26
CA PHE A 240 8.66 -9.69 9.24
C PHE A 240 9.97 -10.42 9.45
N GLY A 241 9.93 -11.75 9.42
CA GLY A 241 11.12 -12.56 9.26
C GLY A 241 11.79 -12.23 7.93
N GLY A 242 13.11 -12.40 7.80
CA GLY A 242 13.78 -12.19 6.51
C GLY A 242 15.23 -12.64 6.50
N ASN A 243 15.83 -12.67 5.32
CA ASN A 243 17.21 -13.10 5.13
C ASN A 243 18.12 -11.89 4.81
N ILE A 244 18.83 -11.40 5.82
CA ILE A 244 19.81 -10.29 5.73
C ILE A 244 21.12 -10.65 4.99
N PHE A 245 21.24 -11.86 4.44
CA PHE A 245 22.40 -12.31 3.67
C PHE A 245 22.00 -12.76 2.25
N ALA A 246 20.80 -12.41 1.80
CA ALA A 246 20.33 -12.69 0.45
C ALA A 246 20.77 -11.58 -0.54
N PHE A 247 22.08 -11.43 -0.74
CA PHE A 247 22.67 -10.36 -1.58
C PHE A 247 22.26 -10.37 -3.06
N SER A 248 21.59 -11.43 -3.52
CA SER A 248 21.04 -11.55 -4.88
C SER A 248 19.56 -11.19 -4.97
N LYS A 249 18.95 -10.82 -3.85
CA LYS A 249 17.53 -10.50 -3.73
C LYS A 249 17.34 -9.05 -3.31
N ASP A 250 16.26 -8.47 -3.81
CA ASP A 250 15.89 -7.08 -3.59
C ASP A 250 14.61 -7.04 -2.74
N THR A 251 14.64 -6.24 -1.67
CA THR A 251 13.43 -5.75 -1.01
C THR A 251 13.04 -4.41 -1.60
N TYR A 252 11.76 -4.24 -1.85
CA TYR A 252 11.19 -2.97 -2.26
C TYR A 252 10.32 -2.46 -1.12
N TYR A 253 10.42 -1.17 -0.81
CA TYR A 253 9.61 -0.59 0.23
C TYR A 253 9.32 0.87 -0.05
N ARG A 254 8.22 1.37 0.49
CA ARG A 254 7.90 2.80 0.58
C ARG A 254 7.20 3.06 1.90
N ASN A 255 7.16 4.31 2.30
CA ASN A 255 6.28 4.76 3.37
C ASN A 255 5.08 5.46 2.74
N TYR A 256 3.87 5.03 3.09
CA TYR A 256 2.63 5.49 2.48
C TYR A 256 2.65 5.54 0.93
N PHE A 257 2.56 6.73 0.30
CA PHE A 257 2.65 6.94 -1.16
C PHE A 257 3.99 7.55 -1.59
N GLY A 258 4.98 7.51 -0.69
CA GLY A 258 6.34 7.92 -0.99
C GLY A 258 6.96 7.11 -2.12
N GLU A 259 8.10 7.58 -2.60
CA GLU A 259 8.84 6.89 -3.65
C GLU A 259 9.23 5.48 -3.23
N TRP A 260 9.14 4.54 -4.18
CA TRP A 260 9.67 3.20 -3.98
C TRP A 260 11.20 3.25 -3.85
N LYS A 261 11.68 2.67 -2.75
CA LYS A 261 13.10 2.45 -2.47
C LYS A 261 13.42 0.98 -2.64
N LYS A 262 14.66 0.69 -3.03
CA LYS A 262 15.16 -0.67 -3.22
C LYS A 262 16.34 -0.94 -2.30
N PHE A 263 16.33 -2.09 -1.65
CA PHE A 263 17.37 -2.55 -0.75
C PHE A 263 17.86 -3.94 -1.16
N SER A 264 19.13 -4.05 -1.55
CA SER A 264 19.70 -5.21 -2.24
C SER A 264 20.56 -6.13 -1.36
N VAL A 265 20.40 -6.07 -0.03
CA VAL A 265 21.17 -6.92 0.90
C VAL A 265 20.27 -7.84 1.74
N GLY A 266 19.00 -7.98 1.34
CA GLY A 266 18.11 -8.94 1.95
C GLY A 266 16.71 -8.94 1.34
N GLU A 267 15.92 -9.93 1.75
CA GLU A 267 14.51 -10.07 1.37
C GLU A 267 13.70 -10.45 2.62
N PRO A 268 12.50 -9.86 2.84
CA PRO A 268 11.58 -10.38 3.83
C PRO A 268 11.16 -11.81 3.44
N SER A 269 10.77 -12.59 4.44
CA SER A 269 10.32 -13.96 4.31
C SER A 269 8.86 -13.95 3.86
N ILE A 270 8.68 -13.45 2.64
CA ILE A 270 7.44 -13.46 1.87
C ILE A 270 7.65 -14.44 0.72
N ASN A 271 6.67 -15.30 0.49
CA ASN A 271 6.70 -16.21 -0.64
C ASN A 271 5.29 -16.46 -1.18
N VAL A 272 5.22 -17.00 -2.39
CA VAL A 272 3.99 -17.34 -3.06
C VAL A 272 4.01 -18.77 -3.55
N ASP A 273 2.92 -19.49 -3.29
CA ASP A 273 2.65 -20.75 -3.93
C ASP A 273 1.87 -20.50 -5.21
N VAL A 274 2.29 -21.15 -6.29
CA VAL A 274 1.70 -20.98 -7.61
C VAL A 274 1.48 -22.32 -8.29
N LEU A 275 0.46 -22.35 -9.15
CA LEU A 275 0.27 -23.39 -10.14
C LEU A 275 0.78 -22.86 -11.50
N ILE A 276 1.95 -23.34 -11.94
CA ILE A 276 2.67 -22.80 -13.11
C ILE A 276 2.68 -23.81 -14.26
N GLU A 277 2.51 -23.32 -15.50
CA GLU A 277 2.61 -24.16 -16.69
C GLU A 277 3.98 -24.85 -16.78
N LYS A 278 3.98 -26.16 -17.06
CA LYS A 278 5.19 -26.97 -17.15
C LYS A 278 6.06 -26.56 -18.34
#